data_AF-A0A034WP45-F1
#
_entry.id   AF-A0A034WP45-F1
#
_cell.length_a   1.000
_cell.length_b   1.000
_cell.length_c   1.000
_cell.angle_alpha   90.00
_cell.angle_beta   90.00
_cell.angle_gamma   90.00
#
_symmetry.space_group_name_H-M   'P 1'
#
loop_
_entity.id
_entity.type
_entity.pdbx_description
1 polymer ?
#
loop_
_entity_poly.entity_id
_entity_poly.type
_entity_poly.pdbx_seq_one_letter_code
_entity_poly.pdbx_strand_id
1 'polypeptide(L)'
;MSFHLSTKERLLLLLDDIELVAKELIENTVAPKHQKISTADHTALVDLLVSKDEEFRKMLELADEQAKIEQKMDELRAKVEVQDREIQKLQKSLKEAELILSTAIFQARQKLASINQARKRPVSSEELIKYAHRISAANAVSAPLTWCIGDVRRPYPTDIEMRNGFLGKSDLNIKVVVWRTKIMYPMHNAA
;
A
#
# COMPACT_ATOMS: atom_id res chain seq x y z
N MET A 1 -8.83 44.11 -28.97
CA MET A 1 -8.02 43.63 -27.83
C MET A 1 -7.99 42.11 -27.87
N SER A 2 -6.93 41.56 -28.48
CA SER A 2 -6.72 40.13 -28.75
C SER A 2 -6.01 39.46 -27.58
N PHE A 3 -6.75 39.06 -26.55
CA PHE A 3 -6.20 38.37 -25.36
C PHE A 3 -6.27 36.84 -25.44
N HIS A 4 -6.58 36.24 -26.60
CA HIS A 4 -6.82 34.80 -26.73
C HIS A 4 -5.79 34.01 -27.55
N LEU A 5 -4.79 34.66 -28.16
CA LEU A 5 -3.82 33.95 -29.00
C LEU A 5 -2.58 33.55 -28.21
N SER A 6 -2.19 32.29 -28.38
CA SER A 6 -0.91 31.78 -27.88
C SER A 6 0.27 32.50 -28.56
N THR A 7 1.43 32.52 -27.89
CA THR A 7 2.68 33.07 -28.44
C THR A 7 2.99 32.48 -29.82
N LYS A 8 2.73 31.19 -30.01
CA LYS A 8 2.88 30.47 -31.28
C LYS A 8 1.98 31.05 -32.37
N GLU A 9 0.68 31.18 -32.10
CA GLU A 9 -0.26 31.70 -33.10
C GLU A 9 0.04 33.16 -33.44
N ARG A 10 0.50 33.94 -32.45
CA ARG A 10 0.91 35.34 -32.67
C ARG A 10 2.17 35.47 -33.52
N LEU A 11 3.14 34.56 -33.35
CA LEU A 11 4.32 34.48 -34.21
C LEU A 11 3.95 34.12 -35.66
N LEU A 12 3.02 33.18 -35.84
CA LEU A 12 2.55 32.80 -37.18
C LEU A 12 1.86 33.95 -37.89
N LEU A 13 0.97 34.67 -37.20
CA LEU A 13 0.31 35.84 -37.79
C LEU A 13 1.27 36.96 -38.17
N LEU A 14 2.29 37.21 -37.34
CA LEU A 14 3.33 38.20 -37.67
C LEU A 14 4.17 37.77 -38.87
N LEU A 15 4.43 36.48 -39.03
CA LEU A 15 5.12 35.94 -40.20
C LEU A 15 4.27 36.11 -41.47
N ASP A 16 2.97 35.82 -41.40
CA ASP A 16 2.03 36.01 -42.51
C ASP A 16 1.92 37.49 -42.91
N ASP A 17 1.87 38.40 -41.92
CA ASP A 17 1.88 39.85 -42.14
C ASP A 17 3.17 40.30 -42.87
N ILE A 18 4.34 39.83 -42.41
CA ILE A 18 5.64 40.14 -43.03
C ILE A 18 5.69 39.59 -44.46
N GLU A 19 5.20 38.38 -44.70
CA GLU A 19 5.14 37.78 -46.03
C GLU A 19 4.25 38.60 -46.97
N LEU A 20 3.09 39.07 -46.50
CA LEU A 20 2.17 39.89 -47.28
C LEU A 20 2.83 41.22 -47.69
N VAL A 21 3.42 41.94 -46.73
CA VAL A 21 4.11 43.21 -46.99
C VAL A 21 5.30 43.02 -47.93
N ALA A 22 6.06 41.94 -47.78
CA ALA A 22 7.17 41.62 -48.66
C ALA A 22 6.72 41.33 -50.10
N LYS A 23 5.60 40.61 -50.29
CA LYS A 23 5.01 40.36 -51.61
C LYS A 23 4.60 41.67 -52.29
N GLU A 24 3.89 42.55 -51.58
CA GLU A 24 3.47 43.85 -52.12
C GLU A 24 4.67 44.73 -52.53
N LEU A 25 5.76 44.72 -51.75
CA LEU A 25 7.01 45.42 -52.10
C LEU A 25 7.67 44.86 -53.37
N ILE A 26 7.70 43.53 -53.52
CA ILE A 26 8.26 42.86 -54.70
C ILE A 26 7.39 43.13 -55.93
N GLU A 27 6.08 43.02 -55.81
CA GLU A 27 5.15 43.27 -56.91
C GLU A 27 5.26 44.72 -57.41
N ASN A 28 5.36 45.69 -56.50
CA ASN A 28 5.53 47.09 -56.85
C ASN A 28 6.91 47.41 -57.48
N THR A 29 7.97 46.70 -57.08
CA THR A 29 9.29 46.91 -57.69
C THR A 29 9.33 46.42 -59.14
N VAL A 30 8.65 45.31 -59.44
CA VAL A 30 8.55 44.68 -60.77
C VAL A 30 7.49 45.35 -61.66
N ALA A 31 6.51 46.06 -61.08
CA ALA A 31 5.42 46.72 -61.81
C ALA A 31 5.92 47.76 -62.86
N PRO A 32 5.24 47.88 -64.02
CA PRO A 32 5.56 48.88 -65.03
C PRO A 32 5.29 50.30 -64.51
N LYS A 33 6.01 51.31 -65.02
CA LYS A 33 6.05 52.69 -64.48
C LYS A 33 4.70 53.37 -64.25
N HIS A 34 3.65 52.99 -64.98
CA HIS A 34 2.30 53.56 -64.86
C HIS A 34 1.43 52.88 -63.77
N GLN A 35 1.87 51.74 -63.23
CA GLN A 35 1.21 50.99 -62.17
C GLN A 35 1.98 51.03 -60.83
N LYS A 36 3.12 51.70 -60.78
CA LYS A 36 3.89 51.86 -59.53
C LYS A 36 3.12 52.74 -58.55
N ILE A 37 3.02 52.29 -57.31
CA ILE A 37 2.52 53.13 -56.21
C ILE A 37 3.43 54.33 -56.00
N SER A 38 2.88 55.37 -55.37
CA SER A 38 3.60 56.61 -55.08
C SER A 38 4.86 56.33 -54.26
N THR A 39 5.89 57.16 -54.44
CA THR A 39 7.12 57.08 -53.63
C THR A 39 6.83 57.17 -52.13
N ALA A 40 5.81 57.92 -51.73
CA ALA A 40 5.38 58.05 -50.33
C ALA A 40 4.77 56.74 -49.78
N ASP A 41 3.97 56.04 -50.60
CA ASP A 41 3.34 54.76 -50.21
C ASP A 41 4.38 53.64 -50.16
N HIS A 42 5.36 53.68 -51.08
CA HIS A 42 6.50 52.75 -51.05
C HIS A 42 7.34 52.94 -49.77
N THR A 43 7.61 54.17 -49.35
CA THR A 43 8.33 54.41 -48.09
C THR A 43 7.53 53.92 -46.89
N ALA A 44 6.21 54.13 -46.88
CA ALA A 44 5.34 53.67 -45.79
C ALA A 44 5.30 52.12 -45.69
N LEU A 45 5.31 51.40 -46.81
CA LEU A 45 5.40 49.94 -46.84
C LEU A 45 6.74 49.41 -46.29
N VAL A 46 7.85 50.09 -46.59
CA VAL A 46 9.16 49.74 -46.04
C VAL A 46 9.20 49.98 -44.52
N ASP A 47 8.68 51.11 -44.06
CA ASP A 47 8.59 51.42 -42.62
C ASP A 47 7.69 50.42 -41.88
N LEU A 48 6.59 50.00 -42.51
CA LEU A 48 5.71 48.96 -41.96
C LEU A 48 6.42 47.61 -41.85
N LEU A 49 7.22 47.23 -42.86
CA LEU A 49 8.01 45.99 -42.82
C LEU A 49 9.02 46.01 -41.67
N VAL A 50 9.73 47.13 -41.48
CA VAL A 50 10.70 47.30 -40.37
C VAL A 50 9.99 47.21 -39.03
N SER A 51 8.84 47.88 -38.89
CA SER A 51 8.02 47.80 -37.66
C SER A 51 7.60 46.37 -37.35
N LYS A 52 7.14 45.61 -38.36
CA LYS A 52 6.73 44.21 -38.19
C LYS A 52 7.89 43.28 -37.86
N ASP A 53 9.06 43.48 -38.44
CA ASP A 53 10.30 42.76 -38.08
C ASP A 53 10.68 43.00 -36.61
N GLU A 54 10.59 44.24 -36.13
CA GLU A 54 10.83 44.56 -34.72
C GLU A 54 9.81 43.89 -33.78
N GLU A 55 8.52 43.90 -34.14
CA GLU A 55 7.46 43.21 -33.40
C GLU A 55 7.72 41.70 -33.35
N PHE A 56 8.11 41.10 -34.47
CA PHE A 56 8.44 39.67 -34.56
C PHE A 56 9.66 39.31 -33.72
N ARG A 57 10.73 40.12 -33.76
CA ARG A 57 11.94 39.91 -32.94
C ARG A 57 11.63 39.93 -31.44
N LYS A 58 10.82 40.90 -30.98
CA LYS A 58 10.36 40.97 -29.57
C LYS A 58 9.53 39.74 -29.18
N MET A 59 8.67 39.26 -30.08
CA MET A 59 7.89 38.04 -29.83
C MET A 59 8.75 36.78 -29.76
N LEU A 60 9.83 36.70 -30.53
CA LEU A 60 10.80 35.60 -30.45
C LEU A 60 11.56 35.60 -29.10
N GLU A 61 11.96 36.77 -28.61
CA GLU A 61 12.59 36.89 -27.28
C GLU A 61 11.66 36.36 -26.18
N LEU A 62 10.38 36.74 -26.22
CA LEU A 62 9.37 36.25 -25.28
C LEU A 62 9.21 34.71 -25.38
N ALA A 63 9.18 34.15 -26.60
CA ALA A 63 9.09 32.71 -26.79
C ALA A 63 10.29 31.97 -26.20
N ASP A 64 11.50 32.53 -26.32
CA ASP A 64 12.72 31.96 -25.71
C ASP A 64 12.68 32.02 -24.17
N GLU A 65 12.15 33.10 -23.59
CA GLU A 65 11.90 33.18 -22.15
C GLU A 65 10.90 32.12 -21.68
N GLN A 66 9.79 31.94 -22.40
CA GLN A 66 8.80 30.92 -22.10
C GLN A 66 9.40 29.51 -22.17
N ALA A 67 10.25 29.22 -23.17
CA ALA A 67 10.93 27.93 -23.29
C ALA A 67 11.84 27.65 -22.08
N LYS A 68 12.59 28.66 -21.60
CA LYS A 68 13.43 28.53 -20.39
C LYS A 68 12.60 28.30 -19.14
N ILE A 69 11.41 28.91 -19.04
CA ILE A 69 10.49 28.69 -17.92
C ILE A 69 9.92 27.27 -17.97
N GLU A 70 9.48 26.79 -19.13
CA GLU A 70 8.95 25.43 -19.28
C GLU A 70 10.00 24.39 -18.88
N GLN A 71 11.25 24.56 -19.33
CA GLN A 71 12.36 23.68 -18.92
C GLN A 71 12.51 23.63 -17.39
N LYS A 72 12.46 24.78 -16.71
CA LYS A 72 12.52 24.83 -15.24
C LYS A 72 11.31 24.17 -14.59
N MET A 73 10.12 24.32 -15.17
CA MET A 73 8.92 23.65 -14.67
C MET A 73 9.04 22.14 -14.78
N ASP A 74 9.55 21.62 -15.90
CA ASP A 74 9.73 20.19 -16.11
C ASP A 74 10.77 19.61 -15.15
N GLU A 75 11.89 20.31 -14.93
CA GLU A 75 12.87 19.92 -13.92
C GLU A 75 12.28 19.88 -12.50
N LEU A 76 11.42 20.85 -12.16
CA LEU A 76 10.73 20.88 -10.86
C LEU A 76 9.71 19.76 -10.73
N ARG A 77 8.91 19.51 -11.77
CA ARG A 77 7.95 18.40 -11.82
C ARG A 77 8.65 17.06 -11.61
N ALA A 78 9.77 16.84 -12.28
CA ALA A 78 10.56 15.62 -12.11
C ALA A 78 11.08 15.45 -10.67
N LYS A 79 11.52 16.53 -10.02
CA LYS A 79 11.95 16.49 -8.60
C LYS A 79 10.79 16.16 -7.67
N VAL A 80 9.61 16.75 -7.90
CA VAL A 80 8.39 16.45 -7.13
C VAL A 80 8.01 14.97 -7.27
N GLU A 81 8.03 14.42 -8.48
CA GLU A 81 7.73 13.00 -8.71
C GLU A 81 8.71 12.05 -8.00
N VAL A 82 9.98 12.42 -7.89
CA VAL A 82 10.96 11.63 -7.11
C VAL A 82 10.60 11.68 -5.63
N GLN A 83 10.34 12.87 -5.09
CA GLN A 83 10.01 13.05 -3.67
C GLN A 83 8.69 12.36 -3.30
N ASP A 84 7.66 12.43 -4.14
CA ASP A 84 6.40 11.74 -3.92
C ASP A 84 6.57 10.23 -3.84
N ARG A 85 7.43 9.65 -4.69
CA ARG A 85 7.78 8.22 -4.62
C ARG A 85 8.48 7.86 -3.32
N GLU A 86 9.39 8.71 -2.84
CA GLU A 86 10.07 8.49 -1.56
C GLU A 86 9.10 8.58 -0.38
N ILE A 87 8.20 9.57 -0.38
CA ILE A 87 7.16 9.73 0.64
C ILE A 87 6.25 8.48 0.68
N GLN A 88 5.81 7.99 -0.48
CA GLN A 88 4.99 6.78 -0.56
C GLN A 88 5.72 5.55 -0.01
N LYS A 89 7.02 5.41 -0.32
CA LYS A 89 7.86 4.32 0.20
C LYS A 89 7.98 4.40 1.72
N LEU A 90 8.25 5.58 2.27
CA LEU A 90 8.33 5.80 3.72
C LEU A 90 6.99 5.52 4.40
N GLN A 91 5.88 6.00 3.84
CA GLN A 91 4.55 5.77 4.38
C GLN A 91 4.22 4.27 4.44
N LYS A 92 4.57 3.51 3.40
CA LYS A 92 4.37 2.06 3.38
C LYS A 92 5.19 1.38 4.48
N SER A 93 6.47 1.73 4.59
CA SER A 93 7.35 1.17 5.63
C SER A 93 6.87 1.48 7.04
N LEU A 94 6.33 2.69 7.27
CA LEU A 94 5.78 3.08 8.57
C LEU A 94 4.52 2.28 8.93
N LYS A 95 3.61 2.07 7.97
CA LYS A 95 2.42 1.22 8.19
C LYS A 95 2.79 -0.23 8.50
N GLU A 96 3.80 -0.77 7.81
CA GLU A 96 4.31 -2.11 8.09
C GLU A 96 4.92 -2.21 9.49
N ALA A 97 5.72 -1.22 9.89
CA ALA A 97 6.31 -1.16 11.23
C ALA A 97 5.23 -1.04 12.33
N GLU A 98 4.20 -0.22 12.10
CA GLU A 98 3.05 -0.08 13.01
C GLU A 98 2.32 -1.41 13.23
N LEU A 99 2.09 -2.17 12.15
CA LEU A 99 1.43 -3.47 12.22
C LEU A 99 2.27 -4.49 13.03
N ILE A 100 3.57 -4.54 12.78
CA ILE A 100 4.50 -5.43 13.50
C ILE A 100 4.50 -5.08 14.99
N LEU A 101 4.61 -3.79 15.31
CA LEU A 101 4.66 -3.32 16.69
C LEU A 101 3.35 -3.62 17.43
N SER A 102 2.20 -3.36 16.79
CA SER A 102 0.88 -3.66 17.35
C SER A 102 0.71 -5.14 17.66
N THR A 103 1.13 -6.00 16.72
CA THR A 103 1.10 -7.46 16.90
C THR A 103 2.02 -7.89 18.04
N ALA A 104 3.25 -7.35 18.09
CA ALA A 104 4.21 -7.67 19.13
C ALA A 104 3.72 -7.25 20.52
N ILE A 105 3.11 -6.06 20.64
CA ILE A 105 2.52 -5.59 21.90
C ILE A 105 1.39 -6.51 22.36
N PHE A 106 0.51 -6.92 21.45
CA PHE A 106 -0.58 -7.84 21.76
C PHE A 106 -0.04 -9.18 22.28
N GLN A 107 0.92 -9.78 21.57
CA GLN A 107 1.56 -11.03 21.96
C GLN A 107 2.31 -10.90 23.30
N ALA A 108 3.02 -9.79 23.52
CA ALA A 108 3.71 -9.52 24.77
C ALA A 108 2.73 -9.44 25.96
N ARG A 109 1.58 -8.77 25.79
CA ARG A 109 0.52 -8.70 26.81
C ARG A 109 -0.04 -10.08 27.13
N GLN A 110 -0.31 -10.90 26.12
CA GLN A 110 -0.78 -12.27 26.30
C GLN A 110 0.26 -13.13 27.06
N LYS A 111 1.54 -12.99 26.71
CA LYS A 111 2.63 -13.70 27.38
C LYS A 111 2.80 -13.26 28.84
N LEU A 112 2.69 -11.96 29.12
CA LEU A 112 2.70 -11.45 30.50
C LEU A 112 1.54 -11.98 31.32
N ALA A 113 0.34 -12.07 30.74
CA ALA A 113 -0.82 -12.68 31.41
C ALA A 113 -0.56 -14.15 31.76
N SER A 114 -0.01 -14.93 30.82
CA SER A 114 0.38 -16.32 31.05
C SER A 114 1.44 -16.48 32.13
N ILE A 115 2.48 -15.63 32.12
CA ILE A 115 3.52 -15.60 33.17
C ILE A 115 2.90 -15.29 34.54
N ASN A 116 2.01 -14.30 34.61
CA ASN A 116 1.34 -13.93 35.86
C ASN A 116 0.46 -15.08 36.38
N GLN A 117 -0.21 -15.82 35.48
CA GLN A 117 -0.97 -17.00 35.85
C GLN A 117 -0.06 -18.13 36.38
N ALA A 118 1.07 -18.39 35.72
CA ALA A 118 2.04 -19.39 36.16
C ALA A 118 2.68 -19.02 37.52
N ARG A 119 2.96 -17.73 37.74
CA ARG A 119 3.47 -17.24 39.04
C ARG A 119 2.52 -17.48 40.21
N LYS A 120 1.19 -17.51 39.97
CA LYS A 120 0.20 -17.83 41.02
C LYS A 120 0.25 -19.29 41.46
N ARG A 121 0.72 -20.19 40.60
CA ARG A 121 0.83 -21.64 40.86
C ARG A 121 2.19 -22.15 40.38
N PRO A 122 3.28 -21.80 41.10
CA PRO A 122 4.61 -22.24 40.72
C PRO A 122 4.68 -23.77 40.82
N VAL A 123 5.20 -24.42 39.78
CA VAL A 123 5.48 -25.85 39.77
C VAL A 123 6.99 -26.01 39.99
N SER A 124 7.38 -26.95 40.86
CA SER A 124 8.80 -27.23 41.08
C SER A 124 9.44 -27.76 39.80
N SER A 125 10.63 -27.26 39.45
CA SER A 125 11.40 -27.79 38.33
C SER A 125 11.73 -29.27 38.51
N GLU A 126 11.92 -29.73 39.75
CA GLU A 126 12.17 -31.14 40.06
C GLU A 126 10.94 -32.02 39.77
N GLU A 127 9.73 -31.54 40.07
CA GLU A 127 8.49 -32.23 39.72
C GLU A 127 8.30 -32.28 38.20
N LEU A 128 8.54 -31.17 37.51
CA LEU A 128 8.50 -31.13 36.04
C LEU A 128 9.46 -32.14 35.41
N ILE A 129 10.70 -32.23 35.90
CA ILE A 129 11.69 -33.20 35.42
C ILE A 129 11.23 -34.63 35.71
N LYS A 130 10.73 -34.92 36.92
CA LYS A 130 10.21 -36.25 37.29
C LYS A 130 9.03 -36.66 36.39
N TYR A 131 8.07 -35.77 36.16
CA TYR A 131 6.91 -36.05 35.31
C TYR A 131 7.30 -36.15 33.85
N ALA A 132 8.18 -35.28 33.33
CA ALA A 132 8.70 -35.38 31.96
C ALA A 132 9.39 -36.73 31.74
N HIS A 133 10.27 -37.14 32.65
CA HIS A 133 10.92 -38.46 32.57
C HIS A 133 9.90 -39.61 32.59
N ARG A 134 8.90 -39.56 33.48
CA ARG A 134 7.84 -40.58 33.55
C ARG A 134 7.02 -40.65 32.26
N ILE A 135 6.63 -39.51 31.71
CA ILE A 135 5.87 -39.40 30.46
C ILE A 135 6.69 -39.97 29.29
N SER A 136 7.98 -39.62 29.22
CA SER A 136 8.90 -40.14 28.19
C SER A 136 9.14 -41.65 28.34
N ALA A 137 9.40 -42.14 29.56
CA ALA A 137 9.63 -43.57 29.82
C ALA A 137 8.38 -44.42 29.55
N ALA A 138 7.18 -43.87 29.76
CA ALA A 138 5.92 -44.54 29.50
C ALA A 138 5.47 -44.49 28.02
N ASN A 139 6.24 -43.86 27.12
CA ASN A 139 5.86 -43.63 25.71
C ASN A 139 4.48 -42.95 25.54
N ALA A 140 4.07 -42.12 26.51
CA ALA A 140 2.71 -41.59 26.63
C ALA A 140 2.42 -40.33 25.79
N VAL A 141 3.41 -39.84 25.03
CA VAL A 141 3.30 -38.56 24.30
C VAL A 141 2.66 -38.76 22.93
N SER A 142 3.09 -39.78 22.18
CA SER A 142 2.59 -40.07 20.85
C SER A 142 2.96 -41.49 20.44
N ALA A 143 2.14 -42.13 19.60
CA ALA A 143 2.45 -43.44 19.04
C ALA A 143 3.59 -43.31 18.01
N PRO A 144 4.64 -44.15 18.08
CA PRO A 144 5.67 -44.20 17.04
C PRO A 144 5.08 -44.43 15.64
N LEU A 145 5.73 -43.91 14.58
CA LEU A 145 5.26 -44.09 13.20
C LEU A 145 5.19 -45.56 12.77
N THR A 146 5.98 -46.42 13.40
CA THR A 146 6.02 -47.88 13.19
C THR A 146 5.16 -48.65 14.19
N TRP A 147 4.29 -47.96 14.95
CA TRP A 147 3.46 -48.61 15.95
C TRP A 147 2.45 -49.55 15.28
N CYS A 148 2.43 -50.80 15.74
CA CYS A 148 1.52 -51.83 15.28
C CYS A 148 0.71 -52.38 16.46
N ILE A 149 -0.43 -53.01 16.16
CA ILE A 149 -1.24 -53.71 17.16
C ILE A 149 -0.39 -54.81 17.80
N GLY A 150 -0.17 -54.71 19.12
CA GLY A 150 0.73 -55.60 19.87
C GLY A 150 2.04 -54.95 20.33
N ASP A 151 2.36 -53.74 19.86
CA ASP A 151 3.51 -52.99 20.34
C ASP A 151 3.27 -52.44 21.77
N VAL A 152 4.26 -52.66 22.63
CA VAL A 152 4.27 -52.23 24.04
C VAL A 152 4.39 -50.71 24.16
N ARG A 153 4.94 -50.03 23.15
CA ARG A 153 5.11 -48.56 23.10
C ARG A 153 3.83 -47.84 22.66
N ARG A 154 2.73 -48.09 23.36
CA ARG A 154 1.42 -47.44 23.10
C ARG A 154 1.20 -46.24 24.03
N PRO A 155 0.62 -45.13 23.55
CA PRO A 155 0.42 -43.94 24.38
C PRO A 155 -0.85 -43.97 25.25
N TYR A 156 -1.62 -45.07 25.22
CA TYR A 156 -2.89 -45.21 25.93
C TYR A 156 -2.99 -46.57 26.66
N PRO A 157 -3.78 -46.66 27.74
CA PRO A 157 -3.97 -47.90 28.49
C PRO A 157 -4.78 -48.94 27.69
N THR A 158 -4.48 -50.22 27.86
CA THR A 158 -5.26 -51.34 27.29
C THR A 158 -6.46 -51.72 28.15
N ASP A 159 -7.43 -52.39 27.55
CA ASP A 159 -8.62 -52.91 28.25
C ASP A 159 -8.27 -53.78 29.46
N ILE A 160 -7.20 -54.59 29.36
CA ILE A 160 -6.74 -55.42 30.47
C ILE A 160 -6.13 -54.58 31.61
N GLU A 161 -5.36 -53.54 31.29
CA GLU A 161 -4.82 -52.60 32.29
C GLU A 161 -5.93 -51.79 32.97
N MET A 162 -6.94 -51.37 32.20
CA MET A 162 -8.12 -50.68 32.72
C MET A 162 -8.94 -51.59 33.65
N ARG A 163 -9.18 -52.85 33.24
CA ARG A 163 -9.90 -53.86 34.04
C ARG A 163 -9.14 -54.27 35.30
N ASN A 164 -7.82 -54.32 35.24
CA ASN A 164 -6.97 -54.61 36.40
C ASN A 164 -6.77 -53.39 37.32
N GLY A 165 -7.13 -52.20 36.86
CA GLY A 165 -7.11 -50.96 37.61
C GLY A 165 -8.21 -50.88 38.68
N PHE A 166 -8.16 -49.82 39.49
CA PHE A 166 -9.13 -49.61 40.58
C PHE A 166 -10.58 -49.54 40.09
N LEU A 167 -10.81 -48.99 38.88
CA LEU A 167 -12.13 -48.88 38.25
C LEU A 167 -12.70 -50.24 37.79
N GLY A 168 -11.86 -51.18 37.38
CA GLY A 168 -12.33 -52.55 37.05
C GLY A 168 -12.51 -53.43 38.28
N LYS A 169 -11.87 -53.08 39.40
CA LYS A 169 -12.03 -53.75 40.70
C LYS A 169 -13.21 -53.22 41.53
N SER A 170 -13.72 -52.03 41.23
CA SER A 170 -14.85 -51.43 41.96
C SER A 170 -16.17 -52.18 41.81
N ASP A 171 -16.29 -53.11 40.86
CA ASP A 171 -17.43 -54.02 40.75
C ASP A 171 -17.55 -54.98 41.96
N LEU A 172 -16.52 -55.10 42.80
CA LEU A 172 -16.57 -55.97 43.99
C LEU A 172 -16.94 -55.27 45.32
N ASN A 173 -17.06 -53.93 45.40
CA ASN A 173 -17.41 -53.30 46.70
C ASN A 173 -18.21 -51.99 46.66
N ILE A 174 -18.84 -51.62 45.54
CA ILE A 174 -19.84 -50.54 45.51
C ILE A 174 -21.22 -51.17 45.30
N LYS A 175 -21.71 -51.91 46.30
CA LYS A 175 -23.14 -52.18 46.40
C LYS A 175 -23.79 -50.97 47.09
N VAL A 176 -24.53 -50.21 46.28
CA VAL A 176 -25.65 -49.34 46.65
C VAL A 176 -25.29 -48.05 47.39
N VAL A 177 -25.00 -46.99 46.63
CA VAL A 177 -25.55 -45.67 46.94
C VAL A 177 -26.62 -45.39 45.89
N VAL A 178 -27.88 -45.56 46.30
CA VAL A 178 -29.04 -45.11 45.53
C VAL A 178 -28.89 -43.61 45.31
N TRP A 179 -28.58 -43.20 44.09
CA TRP A 179 -28.79 -41.83 43.66
C TRP A 179 -30.30 -41.58 43.65
N ARG A 180 -30.83 -41.02 44.75
CA ARG A 180 -32.19 -40.49 44.80
C ARG A 180 -32.22 -39.24 43.91
N THR A 181 -32.37 -39.43 42.60
CA THR A 181 -32.73 -38.37 41.67
C THR A 181 -34.16 -37.93 41.98
N LYS A 182 -34.30 -36.88 42.79
CA LYS A 182 -35.56 -36.16 42.92
C LYS A 182 -35.70 -35.25 41.70
N ILE A 183 -36.06 -35.85 40.56
CA ILE A 183 -36.58 -35.10 39.41
C ILE A 183 -38.05 -34.86 39.73
N MET A 184 -38.38 -33.64 40.16
CA MET A 184 -39.75 -33.18 40.29
C MET A 184 -39.95 -32.11 39.22
N TYR A 185 -40.51 -32.52 38.09
CA TYR A 185 -41.01 -31.61 37.06
C TYR A 185 -42.19 -30.79 37.62
N PRO A 186 -42.33 -29.50 37.26
CA PRO A 186 -43.51 -28.72 37.59
C PRO A 186 -44.62 -29.04 36.58
N MET A 187 -45.75 -29.52 37.07
CA MET A 187 -47.02 -29.60 36.34
C MET A 187 -48.10 -29.04 37.25
N HIS A 188 -48.44 -27.76 37.07
CA HIS A 188 -49.76 -27.37 36.58
C HIS A 188 -49.93 -25.86 36.49
N ASN A 189 -50.47 -25.45 35.35
CA ASN A 189 -51.06 -24.15 35.06
C ASN A 189 -52.46 -24.06 35.70
N ALA A 190 -52.81 -22.82 36.04
CA ALA A 190 -54.15 -22.21 36.02
C ALA A 190 -55.22 -22.70 37.03
N ALA A 191 -55.55 -21.82 37.98
CA ALA A 191 -56.83 -21.11 38.02
C ALA A 191 -56.67 -19.81 38.83
#